data_AF-A0A5D0TK04-F1
#
_entry.id   AF-A0A5D0TK04-F1
#
_cell.length_a   1.000
_cell.length_b   1.000
_cell.length_c   1.000
_cell.angle_alpha   90.00
_cell.angle_beta   90.00
_cell.angle_gamma   90.00
#
_symmetry.space_group_name_H-M   'P 1'
#
loop_
_entity.id
_entity.type
_entity.pdbx_description
1 polymer ?
#
loop_
_entity_poly.entity_id
_entity_poly.type
_entity_poly.pdbx_seq_one_letter_code
_entity_poly.pdbx_strand_id
1 'polypeptide(L)'
;MLVESVLGNVDEPTWAARLDAAEVDRLLLDQWEAQKNRLRKQTRDGVEVALSLGRGNRLRDGDVLYWDEQATRAIVAHVQLGEVMVVDLSRLAKEPVEVGLRSA
;
A
#
# COMPACT_ATOMS: atom_id res chain seq x y z
N MET A 1 6.76 -11.00 -14.22
CA MET A 1 5.29 -11.05 -14.29
C MET A 1 4.73 -9.65 -14.58
N LEU A 2 3.69 -9.54 -15.40
CA LEU A 2 3.01 -8.27 -15.70
C LEU A 2 1.76 -8.12 -14.81
N VAL A 3 1.58 -6.96 -14.19
CA VAL A 3 0.43 -6.60 -13.36
C VAL A 3 -0.27 -5.38 -13.96
N GLU A 4 -1.50 -5.55 -14.43
CA GLU A 4 -2.29 -4.49 -15.10
C GLU A 4 -3.45 -3.97 -14.25
N SER A 5 -3.84 -4.72 -13.21
CA SER A 5 -4.89 -4.36 -12.27
C SER A 5 -4.58 -4.90 -10.87
N VAL A 6 -5.24 -4.30 -9.87
CA VAL A 6 -5.24 -4.76 -8.48
C VAL A 6 -6.41 -5.73 -8.29
N LEU A 7 -6.20 -6.84 -7.60
CA LEU A 7 -7.21 -7.88 -7.36
C LEU A 7 -8.10 -7.59 -6.14
N GLY A 8 -7.63 -6.73 -5.26
CA GLY A 8 -8.30 -6.23 -4.05
C GLY A 8 -7.24 -5.81 -3.04
N ASN A 9 -7.63 -5.66 -1.78
CA ASN A 9 -6.75 -5.24 -0.71
C ASN A 9 -6.79 -6.22 0.48
N VAL A 10 -5.68 -6.37 1.20
CA VAL A 10 -5.57 -7.25 2.39
C VAL A 10 -6.60 -6.94 3.48
N ASP A 11 -7.07 -5.69 3.56
CA ASP A 11 -8.08 -5.27 4.54
C ASP A 11 -9.50 -5.72 4.17
N GLU A 12 -9.73 -6.20 2.95
CA GLU A 12 -11.02 -6.76 2.56
C GLU A 12 -11.21 -8.14 3.20
N PRO A 13 -12.37 -8.44 3.82
CA PRO A 13 -12.59 -9.70 4.53
C PRO A 13 -12.33 -10.96 3.69
N THR A 14 -12.62 -10.90 2.40
CA THR A 14 -12.38 -11.98 1.44
C THR A 14 -10.89 -12.25 1.24
N TRP A 15 -10.06 -11.22 1.24
CA TRP A 15 -8.62 -11.33 1.09
C TRP A 15 -7.94 -11.65 2.41
N ALA A 16 -8.35 -11.04 3.51
CA ALA A 16 -7.85 -11.36 4.84
C ALA A 16 -7.95 -12.88 5.13
N ALA A 17 -9.10 -13.50 4.85
CA ALA A 17 -9.30 -14.92 5.07
C ALA A 17 -8.45 -15.82 4.15
N ARG A 18 -8.22 -15.40 2.90
CA ARG A 18 -7.37 -16.15 1.95
C ARG A 18 -5.89 -16.05 2.30
N LEU A 19 -5.47 -14.88 2.76
CA LEU A 19 -4.06 -14.58 3.02
C LEU A 19 -3.57 -15.10 4.38
N ASP A 20 -4.47 -15.41 5.31
CA ASP A 20 -4.14 -15.95 6.63
C ASP A 20 -3.29 -17.23 6.58
N ALA A 21 -3.57 -18.10 5.61
CA ALA A 21 -2.84 -19.35 5.39
C ALA A 21 -1.86 -19.30 4.20
N ALA A 22 -1.71 -18.15 3.55
CA ALA A 22 -0.93 -18.02 2.32
C ALA A 22 0.52 -17.57 2.58
N GLU A 23 1.43 -17.98 1.70
CA GLU A 23 2.75 -17.39 1.63
C GLU A 23 2.66 -16.04 0.90
N VAL A 24 2.91 -14.96 1.63
CA VAL A 24 2.80 -13.58 1.12
C VAL A 24 4.17 -13.00 0.84
N ASP A 25 4.49 -12.88 -0.44
CA ASP A 25 5.65 -12.16 -0.93
C ASP A 25 5.33 -10.67 -1.09
N ARG A 26 6.21 -9.80 -0.60
CA ARG A 26 5.94 -8.36 -0.53
C ARG A 26 6.70 -7.61 -1.61
N LEU A 27 5.96 -6.82 -2.40
CA LEU A 27 6.53 -5.78 -3.24
C LEU A 27 6.73 -4.53 -2.39
N LEU A 28 7.96 -4.32 -1.90
CA LEU A 28 8.30 -3.15 -1.11
C LEU A 28 8.33 -1.90 -1.99
N LEU A 29 7.59 -0.87 -1.61
CA LEU A 29 7.48 0.38 -2.33
C LEU A 29 7.81 1.54 -1.40
N ASP A 30 8.56 2.52 -1.89
CA ASP A 30 8.60 3.83 -1.25
C ASP A 30 7.37 4.68 -1.63
N GLN A 31 7.24 5.84 -0.97
CA GLN A 31 6.14 6.78 -1.19
C GLN A 31 6.05 7.33 -2.63
N TRP A 32 7.16 7.34 -3.38
CA TRP A 32 7.22 7.85 -4.75
C TRP A 32 6.90 6.75 -5.75
N GLU A 33 7.36 5.54 -5.52
CA GLU A 33 7.06 4.35 -6.30
C GLU A 33 5.58 4.00 -6.25
N ALA A 34 4.94 4.08 -5.08
CA ALA A 34 3.50 3.83 -4.93
C ALA A 34 2.63 4.78 -5.78
N GLN A 35 3.14 5.98 -6.11
CA GLN A 35 2.45 6.96 -6.95
C GLN A 35 2.58 6.69 -8.45
N LYS A 36 3.47 5.77 -8.86
CA LYS A 36 3.69 5.44 -10.28
C LYS A 36 2.68 4.38 -10.73
N ASN A 37 2.08 4.60 -11.89
CA ASN A 37 1.27 3.58 -12.55
C ASN A 37 2.10 2.60 -13.40
N ARG A 38 3.38 2.93 -13.63
CA ARG A 38 4.34 2.09 -14.36
C ARG A 38 5.66 2.03 -13.61
N LEU A 39 6.08 0.83 -13.23
CA LEU A 39 7.37 0.57 -12.61
C LEU A 39 7.77 -0.89 -12.84
N ARG A 40 9.05 -1.19 -12.67
CA ARG A 40 9.57 -2.55 -12.64
C ARG A 40 10.42 -2.72 -11.40
N LYS A 41 10.13 -3.73 -10.59
CA LYS A 41 10.80 -3.96 -9.31
C LYS A 41 10.71 -5.43 -8.92
N GLN A 42 11.68 -5.91 -8.16
CA GLN A 42 11.65 -7.24 -7.59
C GLN A 42 10.93 -7.21 -6.24
N THR A 43 10.15 -8.25 -5.98
CA THR A 43 9.62 -8.52 -4.65
C THR A 43 10.72 -8.95 -3.68
N ARG A 44 10.36 -9.14 -2.41
CA ARG A 44 11.29 -9.64 -1.39
C ARG A 44 11.85 -11.02 -1.75
N ASP A 45 11.03 -11.90 -2.31
CA ASP A 45 11.45 -13.27 -2.65
C ASP A 45 12.05 -13.37 -4.07
N GLY A 46 12.34 -12.23 -4.71
CA GLY A 46 13.08 -12.14 -5.96
C GLY A 46 12.23 -12.23 -7.23
N VAL A 47 10.90 -12.17 -7.12
CA VAL A 47 10.00 -12.20 -8.29
C VAL A 47 10.03 -10.85 -8.99
N GLU A 48 10.39 -10.82 -10.27
CA GLU A 48 10.34 -9.60 -11.06
C GLU A 48 8.90 -9.21 -11.43
N VAL A 49 8.46 -8.05 -10.95
CA VAL A 49 7.12 -7.49 -11.21
C VAL A 49 7.25 -6.27 -12.11
N ALA A 50 6.50 -6.29 -13.22
CA ALA A 50 6.29 -5.15 -14.09
C ALA A 50 4.87 -4.64 -13.89
N LEU A 51 4.73 -3.45 -13.30
CA LEU A 51 3.45 -2.78 -13.09
C LEU A 51 3.09 -1.95 -14.32
N SER A 52 1.86 -2.08 -14.81
CA SER A 52 1.30 -1.31 -15.92
C SER A 52 -0.18 -1.03 -15.67
N LEU A 53 -0.48 -0.23 -14.65
CA LEU A 53 -1.84 0.13 -14.29
C LEU A 53 -2.45 1.15 -15.27
N GLY A 54 -3.78 1.12 -15.35
CA GLY A 54 -4.58 2.14 -16.04
C GLY A 54 -4.27 3.57 -15.54
N ARG A 55 -4.57 4.58 -16.37
CA ARG A 55 -4.39 5.99 -15.99
C ARG A 55 -5.24 6.33 -14.75
N GLY A 56 -4.66 7.07 -13.81
CA GLY A 56 -5.33 7.46 -12.56
C GLY A 56 -5.26 6.42 -11.44
N ASN A 57 -4.90 5.17 -11.76
CA ASN A 57 -4.71 4.13 -10.74
C ASN A 57 -3.30 4.23 -10.15
N ARG A 58 -3.22 4.04 -8.83
CA ARG A 58 -2.00 4.04 -8.02
C ARG A 58 -2.10 2.89 -7.04
N LEU A 59 -0.95 2.36 -6.63
CA LEU A 59 -0.92 1.33 -5.60
C LEU A 59 -1.16 1.98 -4.23
N ARG A 60 -1.88 1.24 -3.40
CA ARG A 60 -2.05 1.50 -1.97
C ARG A 60 -1.32 0.41 -1.19
N ASP A 61 -1.04 0.72 0.07
CA ASP A 61 -0.55 -0.31 0.98
C ASP A 61 -1.58 -1.44 1.09
N GLY A 62 -1.12 -2.68 1.05
CA GLY A 62 -1.98 -3.85 1.12
C GLY A 62 -2.65 -4.27 -0.19
N ASP A 63 -2.39 -3.61 -1.32
CA ASP A 63 -2.97 -4.03 -2.60
C ASP A 63 -2.45 -5.41 -3.01
N VAL A 64 -3.38 -6.32 -3.30
CA VAL A 64 -3.09 -7.67 -3.79
C VAL A 64 -2.88 -7.61 -5.30
N LEU A 65 -1.66 -7.93 -5.73
CA LEU A 65 -1.21 -7.82 -7.13
C LEU A 65 -1.29 -9.15 -7.88
N TYR A 66 -1.19 -10.25 -7.14
CA TYR A 66 -1.22 -11.61 -7.67
C TYR A 66 -1.69 -12.59 -6.61
N TRP A 67 -2.42 -13.61 -7.05
CA TRP A 67 -2.89 -14.72 -6.24
C TRP A 67 -2.80 -16.02 -7.02
N ASP A 68 -2.16 -17.02 -6.43
CA ASP A 68 -2.14 -18.40 -6.89
C ASP A 68 -2.89 -19.27 -5.87
N GLU A 69 -4.06 -19.76 -6.26
CA GLU A 69 -4.91 -20.61 -5.42
C GLU A 69 -4.32 -22.00 -5.20
N GLN A 70 -3.56 -22.54 -6.16
CA GLN A 70 -2.97 -23.87 -6.05
C GLN A 70 -1.76 -23.88 -5.15
N ALA A 71 -0.89 -22.87 -5.29
CA ALA A 71 0.30 -22.73 -4.47
C ALA A 71 0.03 -22.02 -3.14
N THR A 72 -1.17 -21.47 -2.92
CA THR A 72 -1.50 -20.60 -1.79
C THR A 72 -0.48 -19.47 -1.61
N ARG A 73 -0.17 -18.79 -2.73
CA ARG A 73 0.84 -17.71 -2.77
C ARG A 73 0.23 -16.41 -3.23
N ALA A 74 0.66 -15.31 -2.62
CA ALA A 74 0.24 -13.97 -3.00
C ALA A 74 1.45 -13.04 -3.17
N ILE A 75 1.31 -12.06 -4.06
CA ILE A 75 2.18 -10.88 -4.06
C ILE A 75 1.35 -9.67 -3.63
N VAL A 76 1.81 -8.99 -2.58
CA VAL A 76 1.11 -7.85 -1.96
C VAL A 76 2.02 -6.61 -1.98
N ALA A 77 1.46 -5.47 -2.36
CA ALA A 77 2.12 -4.17 -2.27
C ALA A 77 2.29 -3.78 -0.79
N HIS A 78 3.50 -3.39 -0.41
CA HIS A 78 3.76 -2.85 0.92
C HIS A 78 4.46 -1.50 0.79
N VAL A 79 3.76 -0.43 1.16
CA VAL A 79 4.28 0.94 1.10
C VAL A 79 4.99 1.23 2.42
N GLN A 80 6.30 1.33 2.36
CA GLN A 80 7.12 1.63 3.52
C GLN A 80 6.89 3.08 3.95
N LEU A 81 6.51 3.26 5.21
CA LEU A 81 6.52 4.57 5.84
C LEU A 81 7.98 5.02 5.96
N GLY A 82 8.29 6.17 5.39
CA GLY A 82 9.53 6.85 5.66
C GLY A 82 9.56 7.43 7.08
N GLU A 83 10.64 8.12 7.41
CA GLU A 83 10.69 8.95 8.61
C GLU A 83 9.65 10.07 8.48
N VAL A 84 8.73 10.16 9.46
CA VAL A 84 7.63 11.12 9.46
C VAL A 84 7.66 11.97 10.72
N MET A 85 7.34 13.26 10.59
CA MET A 85 7.09 14.13 11.73
C MET A 85 5.63 13.98 12.15
N VAL A 86 5.39 13.43 13.34
CA VAL A 86 4.05 13.35 13.94
C VAL A 86 3.73 14.68 14.61
N VAL A 87 2.72 15.39 14.10
CA VAL A 87 2.24 16.66 14.67
C VAL A 87 1.07 16.39 15.61
N ASP A 88 1.27 16.58 16.91
CA ASP A 88 0.21 16.46 17.93
C ASP A 88 -0.49 17.81 18.16
N LEU A 89 -1.72 17.93 17.66
CA LEU A 89 -2.58 19.09 17.84
C LEU A 89 -3.67 18.88 18.91
N SER A 90 -3.58 17.82 19.70
CA SER A 90 -4.59 17.47 20.71
C SER A 90 -4.84 18.57 21.75
N ARG A 91 -3.82 19.39 22.03
CA ARG A 91 -3.96 20.58 22.88
C ARG A 91 -4.74 21.70 22.21
N LEU A 92 -4.44 21.97 20.93
CA LEU A 92 -5.13 23.00 20.15
C LEU A 92 -6.62 22.68 19.97
N ALA A 93 -6.96 21.40 19.78
CA ALA A 93 -8.34 20.95 19.63
C ALA A 93 -9.22 21.19 20.88
N LYS A 94 -8.60 21.43 22.05
CA LYS A 94 -9.31 21.72 23.31
C LYS A 94 -9.49 23.23 23.56
N GLU A 95 -8.83 24.07 22.76
CA GLU A 95 -8.92 25.52 22.89
C GLU A 95 -10.13 26.06 22.11
N PRO A 96 -10.70 27.21 22.51
CA PRO A 96 -11.70 27.92 21.73
C PRO A 96 -11.17 28.25 20.32
N VAL A 97 -12.03 28.16 19.30
CA VAL A 97 -11.68 28.39 17.87
C VAL A 97 -10.94 29.73 17.68
N GLU A 98 -11.31 30.75 18.45
CA GLU A 98 -10.71 32.09 18.41
C GLU A 98 -9.24 32.12 18.86
N VAL A 99 -8.84 31.22 19.76
CA VAL A 99 -7.45 31.06 20.20
C VAL A 99 -6.66 30.27 19.16
N GLY A 100 -7.27 29.27 18.54
CA GLY A 100 -6.63 28.47 17.49
C GLY A 100 -6.31 29.23 16.21
N LEU A 101 -7.08 30.29 15.89
CA LEU A 101 -6.89 31.10 14.68
C LEU A 101 -5.83 32.20 14.80
N ARG A 102 -5.28 32.47 15.99
CA ARG A 102 -4.39 33.63 16.23
C ARG A 102 -2.96 33.48 15.69
N SER A 103 -2.59 32.35 15.10
CA SER A 103 -1.20 32.04 14.74
C SER A 103 -1.05 31.28 13.42
N ALA A 104 -1.74 31.73 12.36
CA ALA A 104 -1.51 31.30 10.98
C ALA A 104 -0.86 32.42 10.18
#